data_AF-A0AAV5TAE6-F1
#
_entry.id   AF-A0AAV5TAE6-F1
#
_cell.length_a   1.000
_cell.length_b   1.000
_cell.length_c   1.000
_cell.angle_alpha   90.00
_cell.angle_beta   90.00
_cell.angle_gamma   90.00
#
_symmetry.space_group_name_H-M   'P 1'
#
loop_
_entity.id
_entity.type
_entity.pdbx_description
1 polymer ?
#
loop_
_entity_poly.entity_id
_entity_poly.type
_entity_poly.pdbx_seq_one_letter_code
_entity_poly.pdbx_strand_id
1 'polypeptide(L)'
;ITGRMSGPSCILPSGRVYVKGVRKEYRMMSDNERARFHAAMWALKRNGDYDRLAHIHANVNQAPSAHSGPAFLAWHREYIKRFEIALRLVDPSVSLPYWDTTLEGALADVRYSSLWTAELMGSTMNGAVTSGAFRGWTAITGATMVRNLGRDSGRVLNSNDRRLALGKTRIESVMAFTSTRAGCPYSIEWDNLEFAHGYSHVYVGGEMLEQHTAAFDPIFFLYHSYIDSMWEDWRIARQTRNTRPVAYPTNNPACSSVAHFSTSPMSPFAPLQNIDGCSNDYTDNLYSYDTRRPSCALGENCGSKFLFCDRSHGAAHCAAKIRLGIPCAGYVRG
;
A
#
# COMPACT_ATOMS: atom_id res chain seq x y z
N ILE A 1 20.38 -5.58 10.60
CA ILE A 1 20.02 -5.00 11.92
C ILE A 1 21.15 -5.36 12.86
N THR A 2 21.82 -4.38 13.46
CA THR A 2 22.83 -4.65 14.48
C THR A 2 22.12 -4.88 15.81
N GLY A 3 22.49 -5.94 16.53
CA GLY A 3 21.89 -6.31 17.81
C GLY A 3 22.60 -7.53 18.40
N ARG A 4 22.42 -7.76 19.70
CA ARG A 4 22.97 -8.92 20.41
C ARG A 4 21.86 -9.88 20.81
N MET A 5 22.07 -11.17 20.60
CA MET A 5 21.13 -12.18 21.09
C MET A 5 21.18 -12.26 22.62
N SER A 6 20.03 -12.28 23.26
CA SER A 6 19.84 -12.55 24.69
C SER A 6 18.66 -13.51 24.83
N GLY A 7 18.95 -14.79 25.02
CA GLY A 7 17.96 -15.86 24.91
C GLY A 7 17.31 -15.87 23.52
N PRO A 8 15.96 -15.91 23.41
CA PRO A 8 15.25 -15.88 22.13
C PRO A 8 15.09 -14.48 21.53
N SER A 9 15.58 -13.43 22.20
CA SER A 9 15.37 -12.03 21.81
C SER A 9 16.63 -11.41 21.22
N CYS A 10 16.47 -10.60 20.18
CA CYS A 10 17.52 -9.71 19.68
C CYS A 10 17.41 -8.36 20.38
N ILE A 11 18.44 -7.95 21.11
CA ILE A 11 18.53 -6.66 21.81
C ILE A 11 19.27 -5.67 20.92
N LEU A 12 18.61 -4.58 20.57
CA LEU A 12 19.15 -3.49 19.77
C LEU A 12 20.19 -2.67 20.56
N PRO A 13 21.06 -1.89 19.89
CA PRO A 13 22.00 -0.97 20.54
C PRO A 13 21.32 0.01 21.50
N SER A 14 20.04 0.34 21.26
CA SER A 14 19.22 1.17 22.14
C SER A 14 18.75 0.45 23.42
N GLY A 15 19.12 -0.81 23.64
CA GLY A 15 18.65 -1.66 24.73
C GLY A 15 17.23 -2.23 24.56
N ARG A 16 16.53 -1.89 23.48
CA ARG A 16 15.16 -2.36 23.21
C ARG A 16 15.19 -3.73 22.54
N VAL A 17 14.19 -4.56 22.83
CA VAL A 17 13.95 -5.80 22.10
C VAL A 17 13.49 -5.48 20.68
N TYR A 18 14.10 -6.12 19.68
CA TYR A 18 13.62 -6.07 18.31
C TYR A 18 12.32 -6.88 18.22
N VAL A 19 11.25 -6.21 17.80
CA VAL A 19 9.91 -6.79 17.66
C VAL A 19 9.43 -6.66 16.22
N LYS A 20 8.44 -7.48 15.81
CA LYS A 20 7.84 -7.35 14.48
C LYS A 20 7.25 -5.96 14.24
N GLY A 21 7.22 -5.54 12.98
CA GLY A 21 6.67 -4.23 12.61
C GLY A 21 5.16 -4.14 12.85
N VAL A 22 4.66 -2.95 13.17
CA VAL A 22 3.21 -2.68 13.23
C VAL A 22 2.90 -1.60 12.20
N ARG A 23 2.28 -2.00 11.09
CA ARG A 23 1.87 -1.11 10.01
C ARG A 23 0.61 -0.36 10.44
N LYS A 24 0.71 0.96 10.50
CA LYS A 24 -0.38 1.86 10.92
C LYS A 24 -0.89 2.67 9.74
N GLU A 25 -2.14 3.07 9.82
CA GLU A 25 -2.66 4.08 8.90
C GLU A 25 -1.82 5.36 9.08
N TYR A 26 -1.32 5.92 7.98
CA TYR A 26 -0.31 6.98 7.98
C TYR A 26 -0.73 8.23 8.78
N ARG A 27 -2.01 8.59 8.74
CA ARG A 27 -2.59 9.72 9.49
C ARG A 27 -2.81 9.37 10.96
N MET A 28 -2.88 8.08 11.33
CA MET A 28 -2.99 7.62 12.73
C MET A 28 -1.65 7.55 13.46
N MET A 29 -0.53 7.70 12.76
CA MET A 29 0.79 7.78 13.39
C MET A 29 0.89 9.00 14.31
N SER A 30 1.70 8.91 15.35
CA SER A 30 2.15 10.11 16.09
C SER A 30 3.10 10.95 15.24
N ASP A 31 3.28 12.22 15.58
CA ASP A 31 4.20 13.12 14.88
C ASP A 31 5.64 12.58 14.91
N ASN A 32 6.06 11.99 16.04
CA ASN A 32 7.37 11.37 16.18
C ASN A 32 7.52 10.09 15.33
N GLU A 33 6.49 9.26 15.22
CA GLU A 33 6.52 8.09 14.31
C GLU A 33 6.64 8.52 12.84
N ARG A 34 5.87 9.54 12.42
CA ARG A 34 5.96 10.09 11.05
C ARG A 34 7.35 10.67 10.78
N ALA A 35 7.88 11.46 11.70
CA ALA A 35 9.20 12.06 11.55
C ALA A 35 10.30 11.00 11.36
N ARG A 36 10.28 9.91 12.14
CA ARG A 36 11.22 8.78 11.97
C ARG A 36 11.04 8.07 10.63
N PHE A 37 9.79 7.86 10.20
CA PHE A 37 9.51 7.30 8.88
C PHE A 37 10.07 8.18 7.76
N HIS A 38 9.81 9.48 7.77
CA HIS A 38 10.34 10.42 6.77
C HIS A 38 11.87 10.47 6.76
N ALA A 39 12.49 10.48 7.94
CA ALA A 39 13.95 10.45 8.06
C ALA A 39 14.54 9.16 7.47
N ALA A 40 13.92 8.01 7.72
CA ALA A 40 14.33 6.73 7.16
C ALA A 40 14.18 6.70 5.63
N MET A 41 13.08 7.20 5.09
CA MET A 41 12.87 7.32 3.64
C MET A 41 13.99 8.15 2.97
N TRP A 42 14.33 9.30 3.54
CA TRP A 42 15.43 10.12 3.02
C TRP A 42 16.81 9.50 3.17
N ALA A 43 17.04 8.71 4.22
CA ALA A 43 18.28 7.95 4.34
C ALA A 43 18.41 6.93 3.20
N LEU A 44 17.34 6.20 2.89
CA LEU A 44 17.29 5.28 1.74
C LEU A 44 17.43 6.00 0.40
N LYS A 45 16.86 7.20 0.26
CA LYS A 45 17.03 8.00 -0.96
C LYS A 45 18.48 8.45 -1.14
N ARG A 46 19.13 8.93 -0.09
CA ARG A 46 20.52 9.43 -0.14
C ARG A 46 21.55 8.33 -0.38
N ASN A 47 21.34 7.12 0.14
CA ASN A 47 22.26 6.00 -0.07
C ASN A 47 21.97 5.20 -1.37
N GLY A 48 20.92 5.59 -2.10
CA GLY A 48 20.49 4.98 -3.35
C GLY A 48 19.65 3.71 -3.20
N ASP A 49 19.41 3.21 -1.99
CA ASP A 49 18.67 1.97 -1.78
C ASP A 49 17.19 2.12 -2.13
N TYR A 50 16.60 3.30 -1.91
CA TYR A 50 15.23 3.57 -2.36
C TYR A 50 15.12 3.40 -3.88
N ASP A 51 16.03 4.03 -4.63
CA ASP A 51 15.98 4.00 -6.11
C ASP A 51 16.26 2.60 -6.64
N ARG A 52 17.20 1.85 -6.03
CA ARG A 52 17.42 0.43 -6.35
C ARG A 52 16.15 -0.40 -6.15
N LEU A 53 15.42 -0.18 -5.05
CA LEU A 53 14.18 -0.89 -4.78
C LEU A 53 13.08 -0.45 -5.76
N ALA A 54 12.94 0.83 -6.07
CA ALA A 54 11.98 1.33 -7.06
C ALA A 54 12.24 0.74 -8.46
N HIS A 55 13.51 0.59 -8.85
CA HIS A 55 13.89 -0.03 -10.12
C HIS A 55 13.46 -1.49 -10.27
N ILE A 56 13.30 -2.25 -9.18
CA ILE A 56 12.82 -3.64 -9.24
C ILE A 56 11.41 -3.70 -9.83
N HIS A 57 10.52 -2.85 -9.35
CA HIS A 57 9.14 -2.76 -9.84
C HIS A 57 9.08 -2.13 -11.24
N ALA A 58 9.92 -1.11 -11.48
CA ALA A 58 9.95 -0.43 -12.77
C ALA A 58 10.40 -1.32 -13.94
N ASN A 59 11.18 -2.36 -13.66
CA ASN A 59 11.67 -3.29 -14.67
C ASN A 59 10.74 -4.50 -14.82
N VAL A 60 9.74 -4.38 -15.70
CA VAL A 60 8.75 -5.44 -15.98
C VAL A 60 9.39 -6.77 -16.43
N ASN A 61 10.57 -6.74 -17.04
CA ASN A 61 11.28 -7.96 -17.45
C ASN A 61 11.89 -8.69 -16.25
N GLN A 62 12.27 -7.97 -15.20
CA GLN A 62 12.79 -8.53 -13.95
C GLN A 62 11.68 -8.89 -12.96
N ALA A 63 10.52 -8.25 -13.07
CA ALA A 63 9.34 -8.46 -12.23
C ALA A 63 8.10 -8.91 -13.05
N PRO A 64 8.19 -9.99 -13.86
CA PRO A 64 7.13 -10.38 -14.79
C PRO A 64 5.85 -10.87 -14.11
N SER A 65 5.90 -11.16 -12.80
CA SER A 65 4.75 -11.60 -12.01
C SER A 65 4.15 -10.49 -11.12
N ALA A 66 4.70 -9.27 -11.20
CA ALA A 66 4.23 -8.14 -10.39
C ALA A 66 2.81 -7.70 -10.77
N HIS A 67 2.40 -7.81 -12.05
CA HIS A 67 1.08 -7.38 -12.52
C HIS A 67 0.53 -8.34 -13.58
N SER A 68 -0.75 -8.20 -13.91
CA SER A 68 -1.48 -8.94 -14.95
C SER A 68 -1.74 -10.42 -14.62
N GLY A 69 -1.87 -10.76 -13.34
CA GLY A 69 -2.27 -12.11 -12.96
C GLY A 69 -2.14 -12.45 -11.48
N PRO A 70 -2.39 -13.74 -11.13
CA PRO A 70 -2.56 -14.21 -9.75
C PRO A 70 -1.45 -13.85 -8.76
N ALA A 71 -0.22 -13.72 -9.23
CA ALA A 71 0.91 -13.41 -8.38
C ALA A 71 0.93 -11.96 -7.86
N PHE A 72 0.14 -11.04 -8.40
CA PHE A 72 0.15 -9.61 -8.07
C PHE A 72 0.20 -9.34 -6.55
N LEU A 73 -0.71 -9.93 -5.78
CA LEU A 73 -0.80 -9.71 -4.32
C LEU A 73 0.40 -10.30 -3.57
N ALA A 74 0.78 -11.53 -3.90
CA ALA A 74 1.87 -12.23 -3.24
C ALA A 74 3.24 -11.58 -3.54
N TRP A 75 3.45 -11.16 -4.79
CA TRP A 75 4.66 -10.47 -5.23
C TRP A 75 4.79 -9.10 -4.54
N HIS A 76 3.72 -8.31 -4.53
CA HIS A 76 3.74 -7.00 -3.89
C HIS A 76 3.92 -7.10 -2.37
N ARG A 77 3.35 -8.12 -1.70
CA ARG A 77 3.59 -8.39 -0.28
C ARG A 77 5.07 -8.54 0.04
N GLU A 78 5.77 -9.39 -0.71
CA GLU A 78 7.21 -9.59 -0.54
C GLU A 78 8.00 -8.33 -0.89
N TYR A 79 7.64 -7.66 -1.99
CA TYR A 79 8.30 -6.44 -2.42
C TYR A 79 8.25 -5.33 -1.35
N ILE A 80 7.06 -5.03 -0.81
CA ILE A 80 6.93 -4.02 0.24
C ILE A 80 7.51 -4.49 1.58
N LYS A 81 7.60 -5.81 1.82
CA LYS A 81 8.30 -6.35 3.00
C LYS A 81 9.81 -6.09 2.92
N ARG A 82 10.42 -6.25 1.74
CA ARG A 82 11.83 -5.91 1.50
C ARG A 82 12.08 -4.41 1.68
N PHE A 83 11.15 -3.59 1.20
CA PHE A 83 11.19 -2.14 1.44
C PHE A 83 11.14 -1.81 2.95
N GLU A 84 10.25 -2.46 3.70
CA GLU A 84 10.16 -2.29 5.15
C GLU A 84 11.43 -2.78 5.88
N ILE A 85 12.07 -3.85 5.41
CA ILE A 85 13.38 -4.29 5.93
C ILE A 85 14.42 -3.19 5.73
N ALA A 86 14.48 -2.57 4.55
CA ALA A 86 15.41 -1.47 4.28
C ALA A 86 15.16 -0.27 5.22
N LEU A 87 13.91 0.13 5.43
CA LEU A 87 13.56 1.18 6.40
C LEU A 87 14.05 0.83 7.81
N ARG A 88 13.89 -0.43 8.21
CA ARG A 88 14.25 -0.93 9.55
C ARG A 88 15.75 -1.15 9.74
N LEU A 89 16.53 -1.23 8.66
CA LEU A 89 17.98 -1.17 8.72
C LEU A 89 18.47 0.23 9.08
N VAL A 90 17.73 1.28 8.69
CA VAL A 90 18.00 2.66 9.11
C VAL A 90 17.50 2.91 10.53
N ASP A 91 16.23 2.56 10.81
CA ASP A 91 15.62 2.72 12.13
C ASP A 91 14.76 1.49 12.47
N PRO A 92 15.23 0.61 13.37
CA PRO A 92 14.51 -0.61 13.75
C PRO A 92 13.13 -0.37 14.39
N SER A 93 12.80 0.86 14.78
CA SER A 93 11.49 1.23 15.33
C SER A 93 10.47 1.63 14.28
N VAL A 94 10.89 1.86 13.03
CA VAL A 94 10.01 2.22 11.92
C VAL A 94 9.29 0.97 11.40
N SER A 95 8.03 1.13 10.99
CA SER A 95 7.27 0.14 10.23
C SER A 95 6.67 0.85 9.03
N LEU A 96 6.43 0.14 7.94
CA LEU A 96 5.83 0.71 6.73
C LEU A 96 4.37 1.10 7.04
N PRO A 97 3.98 2.39 7.00
CA PRO A 97 2.58 2.75 7.14
C PRO A 97 1.77 2.33 5.92
N TYR A 98 0.45 2.39 6.04
CA TYR A 98 -0.47 2.24 4.90
C TYR A 98 -1.29 3.50 4.68
N TRP A 99 -1.67 3.75 3.43
CA TRP A 99 -2.57 4.82 3.04
C TRP A 99 -3.96 4.24 2.74
N ASP A 100 -4.87 4.36 3.71
CA ASP A 100 -6.26 3.94 3.53
C ASP A 100 -7.03 4.94 2.66
N THR A 101 -7.06 4.66 1.36
CA THR A 101 -7.69 5.54 0.37
C THR A 101 -9.20 5.68 0.54
N THR A 102 -9.86 4.78 1.29
CA THR A 102 -11.31 4.87 1.53
C THR A 102 -11.69 6.06 2.40
N LEU A 103 -10.74 6.61 3.15
CA LEU A 103 -10.90 7.85 3.91
C LEU A 103 -10.96 9.07 2.97
N GLU A 104 -10.17 9.08 1.89
CA GLU A 104 -10.33 10.04 0.80
C GLU A 104 -11.63 9.79 0.03
N GLY A 105 -11.99 8.53 -0.22
CA GLY A 105 -13.18 8.17 -1.00
C GLY A 105 -14.51 8.60 -0.38
N ALA A 106 -14.50 9.05 0.88
CA ALA A 106 -15.62 9.67 1.57
C ALA A 106 -15.73 11.19 1.31
N LEU A 107 -14.73 11.81 0.69
CA LEU A 107 -14.76 13.23 0.33
C LEU A 107 -15.61 13.48 -0.92
N ALA A 108 -16.34 14.60 -0.94
CA ALA A 108 -16.99 15.13 -2.14
C ALA A 108 -15.98 15.45 -3.24
N ASP A 109 -14.80 15.97 -2.86
CA ASP A 109 -13.66 16.11 -3.76
C ASP A 109 -12.38 15.61 -3.08
N VAL A 110 -11.90 14.47 -3.57
CA VAL A 110 -10.71 13.78 -3.08
C VAL A 110 -9.44 14.64 -3.17
N ARG A 111 -9.39 15.61 -4.10
CA ARG A 111 -8.23 16.51 -4.30
C ARG A 111 -8.03 17.46 -3.14
N TYR A 112 -9.07 17.62 -2.31
CA TYR A 112 -9.05 18.50 -1.15
C TYR A 112 -8.46 17.84 0.08
N SER A 113 -8.15 16.54 0.04
CA SER A 113 -7.60 15.82 1.19
C SER A 113 -6.40 16.53 1.82
N SER A 114 -6.40 16.57 3.15
CA SER A 114 -5.29 17.02 3.99
C SER A 114 -4.02 16.19 3.79
N LEU A 115 -4.12 15.01 3.17
CA LEU A 115 -2.97 14.21 2.75
C LEU A 115 -1.99 15.01 1.88
N TRP A 116 -2.51 15.93 1.04
CA TRP A 116 -1.74 16.75 0.10
C TRP A 116 -1.30 18.08 0.69
N THR A 117 -0.84 18.06 1.94
CA THR A 117 -0.32 19.20 2.69
C THR A 117 1.14 18.98 3.08
N ALA A 118 1.82 20.06 3.49
CA ALA A 118 3.22 20.00 3.90
C ALA A 118 3.46 19.08 5.12
N GLU A 119 2.47 18.90 6.00
CA GLU A 119 2.62 18.03 7.16
C GLU A 119 2.60 16.53 6.80
N LEU A 120 2.00 16.19 5.65
CA LEU A 120 1.81 14.82 5.21
C LEU A 120 2.60 14.53 3.93
N MET A 121 1.94 14.28 2.80
CA MET A 121 2.60 13.81 1.58
C MET A 121 3.12 14.95 0.69
N GLY A 122 2.90 16.20 1.06
CA GLY A 122 3.31 17.37 0.29
C GLY A 122 2.23 17.86 -0.68
N SER A 123 2.22 19.17 -0.90
CA SER A 123 1.38 19.84 -1.91
C SER A 123 2.09 19.90 -3.26
N THR A 124 1.31 20.08 -4.33
CA THR A 124 1.84 20.22 -5.68
C THR A 124 1.66 21.62 -6.26
N MET A 125 2.57 22.02 -7.16
CA MET A 125 2.45 23.21 -8.00
C MET A 125 2.76 22.79 -9.44
N ASN A 126 1.80 22.94 -10.36
CA ASN A 126 1.89 22.42 -11.73
C ASN A 126 2.32 20.93 -11.78
N GLY A 127 1.81 20.13 -10.84
CA GLY A 127 2.13 18.71 -10.71
C GLY A 127 3.35 18.42 -9.83
N ALA A 128 4.39 19.25 -9.86
CA ALA A 128 5.61 19.01 -9.06
C ALA A 128 5.33 19.07 -7.56
N VAL A 129 5.87 18.14 -6.77
CA VAL A 129 5.78 18.15 -5.30
C VAL A 129 6.72 19.21 -4.73
N THR A 130 6.15 20.28 -4.16
CA THR A 130 6.89 21.50 -3.76
C THR A 130 6.97 21.73 -2.26
N SER A 131 6.27 20.94 -1.45
CA SER A 131 6.26 21.09 0.01
C SER A 131 6.30 19.75 0.75
N GLY A 132 6.44 19.84 2.07
CA GLY A 132 6.36 18.72 2.99
C GLY A 132 7.54 17.77 2.96
N ALA A 133 7.33 16.60 3.58
CA ALA A 133 8.39 15.65 3.87
C ALA A 133 9.14 15.16 2.63
N PHE A 134 8.52 15.21 1.44
CA PHE A 134 9.12 14.72 0.20
C PHE A 134 9.40 15.84 -0.82
N ARG A 135 9.46 17.10 -0.37
CA ARG A 135 9.95 18.21 -1.21
C ARG A 135 11.38 17.93 -1.68
N GLY A 136 11.61 18.07 -2.99
CA GLY A 136 12.93 17.82 -3.60
C GLY A 136 13.25 16.34 -3.82
N TRP A 137 12.29 15.44 -3.56
CA TRP A 137 12.42 14.04 -3.93
C TRP A 137 12.43 13.91 -5.45
N THR A 138 13.36 13.11 -5.96
CA THR A 138 13.55 12.94 -7.40
C THR A 138 12.95 11.64 -7.91
N ALA A 139 12.34 11.71 -9.09
CA ALA A 139 11.83 10.57 -9.84
C ALA A 139 12.94 9.83 -10.60
N ILE A 140 12.58 8.82 -11.39
CA ILE A 140 13.51 8.00 -12.18
C ILE A 140 14.40 8.82 -13.12
N THR A 141 13.91 9.97 -13.60
CA THR A 141 14.64 10.88 -14.52
C THR A 141 15.63 11.78 -13.79
N GLY A 142 15.65 11.77 -12.45
CA GLY A 142 16.39 12.73 -11.63
C GLY A 142 15.68 14.08 -11.46
N ALA A 143 14.57 14.32 -12.16
CA ALA A 143 13.72 15.50 -11.95
C ALA A 143 12.91 15.38 -10.65
N THR A 144 12.38 16.51 -10.14
CA THR A 144 11.45 16.48 -9.00
C THR A 144 10.21 15.66 -9.35
N MET A 145 9.75 14.81 -8.42
CA MET A 145 8.57 13.98 -8.66
C MET A 145 7.29 14.81 -8.89
N VAL A 146 6.39 14.27 -9.71
CA VAL A 146 5.12 14.88 -10.09
C VAL A 146 3.92 14.04 -9.60
N ARG A 147 2.85 14.73 -9.21
CA ARG A 147 1.53 14.14 -8.98
C ARG A 147 0.46 15.01 -9.64
N ASN A 148 -0.33 14.42 -10.52
CA ASN A 148 -1.37 15.07 -11.31
C ASN A 148 -2.77 14.81 -10.74
N LEU A 149 -2.93 15.05 -9.43
CA LEU A 149 -4.10 14.68 -8.63
C LEU A 149 -5.45 14.95 -9.35
N GLY A 150 -6.14 13.86 -9.72
CA GLY A 150 -7.46 13.88 -10.33
C GLY A 150 -7.55 14.43 -11.76
N ARG A 151 -6.43 14.54 -12.49
CA ARG A 151 -6.44 14.97 -13.91
C ARG A 151 -6.84 13.84 -14.87
N ASP A 152 -6.41 12.60 -14.59
CA ASP A 152 -6.50 11.48 -15.53
C ASP A 152 -7.78 10.63 -15.36
N SER A 153 -8.91 11.26 -14.98
CA SER A 153 -10.19 10.59 -14.70
C SER A 153 -10.16 9.48 -13.63
N GLY A 154 -9.07 9.35 -12.88
CA GLY A 154 -8.94 8.41 -11.77
C GLY A 154 -9.75 8.82 -10.54
N ARG A 155 -10.04 7.84 -9.68
CA ARG A 155 -10.65 8.02 -8.36
C ARG A 155 -9.87 7.22 -7.33
N VAL A 156 -10.05 7.51 -6.06
CA VAL A 156 -9.55 6.62 -5.00
C VAL A 156 -10.52 5.46 -4.75
N LEU A 157 -10.03 4.40 -4.10
CA LEU A 157 -10.93 3.36 -3.56
C LEU A 157 -11.85 3.98 -2.50
N ASN A 158 -13.10 3.54 -2.47
CA ASN A 158 -14.08 3.89 -1.45
C ASN A 158 -14.52 2.66 -0.64
N SER A 159 -15.36 2.88 0.36
CA SER A 159 -15.87 1.81 1.24
C SER A 159 -16.59 0.69 0.49
N ASN A 160 -17.22 0.98 -0.66
CA ASN A 160 -17.88 -0.03 -1.48
C ASN A 160 -16.87 -0.95 -2.18
N ASP A 161 -15.78 -0.41 -2.72
CA ASP A 161 -14.72 -1.23 -3.32
C ASP A 161 -14.12 -2.20 -2.29
N ARG A 162 -13.85 -1.71 -1.08
CA ARG A 162 -13.37 -2.56 0.02
C ARG A 162 -14.39 -3.64 0.39
N ARG A 163 -15.68 -3.29 0.47
CA ARG A 163 -16.75 -4.26 0.74
C ARG A 163 -16.83 -5.34 -0.34
N LEU A 164 -16.71 -4.97 -1.62
CA LEU A 164 -16.71 -5.91 -2.73
C LEU A 164 -15.50 -6.85 -2.66
N ALA A 165 -14.29 -6.32 -2.47
CA ALA A 165 -13.08 -7.11 -2.33
C ALA A 165 -13.17 -8.13 -1.18
N LEU A 166 -13.61 -7.68 0.01
CA LEU A 166 -13.82 -8.56 1.16
C LEU A 166 -14.99 -9.55 0.96
N GLY A 167 -15.92 -9.23 0.05
CA GLY A 167 -17.10 -10.00 -0.30
C GLY A 167 -16.80 -11.29 -1.08
N LYS A 168 -15.70 -11.32 -1.83
CA LYS A 168 -15.34 -12.41 -2.77
C LYS A 168 -15.09 -13.73 -2.05
N THR A 169 -15.64 -14.85 -2.53
CA THR A 169 -15.51 -16.17 -1.87
C THR A 169 -14.51 -17.09 -2.55
N ARG A 170 -14.16 -16.81 -3.80
CA ARG A 170 -13.29 -17.61 -4.66
C ARG A 170 -11.88 -17.02 -4.72
N ILE A 171 -10.85 -17.86 -4.73
CA ILE A 171 -9.45 -17.40 -4.72
C ILE A 171 -9.08 -16.69 -6.03
N GLU A 172 -9.60 -17.21 -7.14
CA GLU A 172 -9.47 -16.66 -8.48
C GLU A 172 -10.24 -15.35 -8.68
N SER A 173 -11.13 -14.96 -7.78
CA SER A 173 -11.78 -13.64 -7.80
C SER A 173 -10.92 -12.58 -7.10
N VAL A 174 -10.09 -12.98 -6.13
CA VAL A 174 -9.27 -12.07 -5.31
C VAL A 174 -7.88 -11.89 -5.87
N MET A 175 -7.18 -13.00 -6.13
CA MET A 175 -5.86 -12.97 -6.75
C MET A 175 -5.95 -12.72 -8.26
N ALA A 176 -7.09 -13.09 -8.87
CA ALA A 176 -7.54 -12.72 -10.22
C ALA A 176 -6.66 -13.15 -11.40
N PHE A 177 -7.33 -13.43 -12.51
CA PHE A 177 -6.70 -13.49 -13.83
C PHE A 177 -7.08 -12.21 -14.58
N THR A 178 -6.18 -11.23 -14.58
CA THR A 178 -6.44 -9.87 -15.12
C THR A 178 -6.00 -9.70 -16.57
N SER A 179 -5.30 -10.68 -17.14
CA SER A 179 -4.89 -10.70 -18.55
C SER A 179 -5.13 -12.10 -19.16
N THR A 180 -6.40 -12.49 -19.21
CA THR A 180 -6.81 -13.80 -19.75
C THR A 180 -6.63 -13.87 -21.27
N ARG A 181 -6.36 -15.08 -21.77
CA ARG A 181 -6.27 -15.37 -23.21
C ARG A 181 -7.47 -16.21 -23.64
N ALA A 182 -7.65 -16.36 -24.95
CA ALA A 182 -8.66 -17.25 -25.51
C ALA A 182 -8.52 -18.67 -24.90
N GLY A 183 -9.63 -19.20 -24.40
CA GLY A 183 -9.68 -20.52 -23.74
C GLY A 183 -9.56 -20.51 -22.22
N CYS A 184 -9.36 -19.36 -21.56
CA CYS A 184 -9.46 -19.30 -20.10
C CYS A 184 -10.92 -19.52 -19.64
N PRO A 185 -11.21 -20.47 -18.73
CA PRO A 185 -12.58 -20.71 -18.24
C PRO A 185 -13.08 -19.66 -17.24
N TYR A 186 -12.21 -18.74 -16.79
CA TYR A 186 -12.53 -17.69 -15.83
C TYR A 186 -12.84 -16.38 -16.54
N SER A 187 -13.93 -15.73 -16.13
CA SER A 187 -14.29 -14.38 -16.58
C SER A 187 -13.44 -13.32 -15.89
N ILE A 188 -13.17 -12.22 -16.58
CA ILE A 188 -12.52 -11.05 -15.99
C ILE A 188 -13.49 -10.36 -15.02
N GLU A 189 -13.10 -10.25 -13.75
CA GLU A 189 -13.84 -9.50 -12.73
C GLU A 189 -13.23 -8.11 -12.55
N TRP A 190 -13.85 -7.06 -13.11
CA TRP A 190 -13.32 -5.68 -13.10
C TRP A 190 -13.21 -5.03 -11.71
N ASP A 191 -13.86 -5.62 -10.70
CA ASP A 191 -13.81 -5.19 -9.29
C ASP A 191 -12.82 -6.00 -8.44
N ASN A 192 -11.93 -6.80 -9.06
CA ASN A 192 -10.84 -7.47 -8.34
C ASN A 192 -9.82 -6.47 -7.79
N LEU A 193 -9.02 -6.90 -6.81
CA LEU A 193 -8.07 -6.02 -6.11
C LEU A 193 -7.03 -5.39 -7.05
N GLU A 194 -6.57 -6.12 -8.06
CA GLU A 194 -5.61 -5.58 -9.03
C GLU A 194 -6.25 -4.55 -9.98
N PHE A 195 -7.48 -4.73 -10.46
CA PHE A 195 -8.08 -3.63 -11.24
C PHE A 195 -8.50 -2.45 -10.35
N ALA A 196 -9.08 -2.74 -9.18
CA ALA A 196 -9.49 -1.71 -8.25
C ALA A 196 -8.30 -0.85 -7.79
N HIS A 197 -7.13 -1.44 -7.52
CA HIS A 197 -5.99 -0.63 -7.09
C HIS A 197 -5.51 0.36 -8.16
N GLY A 198 -5.71 0.04 -9.43
CA GLY A 198 -5.39 0.91 -10.56
C GLY A 198 -6.09 2.27 -10.49
N TYR A 199 -7.28 2.35 -9.87
CA TYR A 199 -8.00 3.63 -9.74
C TYR A 199 -7.17 4.68 -9.01
N SER A 200 -6.54 4.33 -7.88
CA SER A 200 -5.76 5.28 -7.09
C SER A 200 -4.42 5.64 -7.76
N HIS A 201 -3.83 4.72 -8.53
CA HIS A 201 -2.66 5.02 -9.38
C HIS A 201 -2.99 6.14 -10.37
N VAL A 202 -4.08 5.98 -11.11
CA VAL A 202 -4.57 6.98 -12.07
C VAL A 202 -4.99 8.28 -11.37
N TYR A 203 -5.60 8.19 -10.18
CA TYR A 203 -5.96 9.38 -9.41
C TYR A 203 -4.76 10.22 -8.99
N VAL A 204 -3.71 9.60 -8.45
CA VAL A 204 -2.51 10.34 -8.06
C VAL A 204 -1.83 10.90 -9.32
N GLY A 205 -1.81 10.12 -10.40
CA GLY A 205 -1.23 10.50 -11.69
C GLY A 205 0.27 10.79 -11.57
N GLY A 206 0.84 11.44 -12.58
CA GLY A 206 2.29 11.67 -12.63
C GLY A 206 3.04 10.35 -12.54
N GLU A 207 3.96 10.24 -11.59
CA GLU A 207 4.80 9.06 -11.40
C GLU A 207 3.96 7.83 -11.08
N MET A 208 2.88 7.99 -10.32
CA MET A 208 1.97 6.90 -9.96
C MET A 208 1.13 6.37 -11.13
N LEU A 209 1.10 7.05 -12.28
CA LEU A 209 0.27 6.66 -13.43
C LEU A 209 0.81 5.41 -14.14
N GLU A 210 2.13 5.35 -14.30
CA GLU A 210 2.78 4.33 -15.13
C GLU A 210 3.48 3.27 -14.27
N GLN A 211 3.37 2.00 -14.66
CA GLN A 211 3.99 0.88 -13.93
C GLN A 211 5.51 1.04 -13.79
N HIS A 212 6.17 1.63 -14.79
CA HIS A 212 7.62 1.80 -14.81
C HIS A 212 8.12 3.03 -14.01
N THR A 213 7.22 3.84 -13.45
CA THR A 213 7.57 5.02 -12.65
C THR A 213 6.93 5.03 -11.26
N ALA A 214 5.85 4.29 -11.03
CA ALA A 214 5.03 4.41 -9.83
C ALA A 214 5.82 4.25 -8.53
N ALA A 215 6.72 3.26 -8.47
CA ALA A 215 7.54 3.01 -7.28
C ALA A 215 8.55 4.11 -6.95
N PHE A 216 8.75 5.11 -7.82
CA PHE A 216 9.58 6.29 -7.52
C PHE A 216 8.86 7.37 -6.73
N ASP A 217 7.52 7.30 -6.62
CA ASP A 217 6.75 8.10 -5.68
C ASP A 217 6.68 7.39 -4.31
N PRO A 218 7.12 8.02 -3.20
CA PRO A 218 7.01 7.49 -1.85
C PRO A 218 5.63 6.95 -1.47
N ILE A 219 4.55 7.51 -2.03
CA ILE A 219 3.19 7.08 -1.70
C ILE A 219 2.85 5.68 -2.21
N PHE A 220 3.57 5.20 -3.23
CA PHE A 220 3.44 3.84 -3.76
C PHE A 220 3.47 2.78 -2.66
N PHE A 221 4.49 2.83 -1.80
CA PHE A 221 4.70 1.82 -0.77
C PHE A 221 3.61 1.87 0.30
N LEU A 222 3.10 3.06 0.63
CA LEU A 222 1.96 3.21 1.53
C LEU A 222 0.68 2.65 0.91
N TYR A 223 0.50 2.87 -0.40
CA TYR A 223 -0.68 2.40 -1.10
C TYR A 223 -0.70 0.87 -1.23
N HIS A 224 0.41 0.26 -1.65
CA HIS A 224 0.49 -1.21 -1.72
C HIS A 224 0.46 -1.87 -0.33
N SER A 225 0.91 -1.19 0.72
CA SER A 225 0.68 -1.62 2.11
C SER A 225 -0.81 -1.64 2.47
N TYR A 226 -1.61 -0.72 1.93
CA TYR A 226 -3.07 -0.76 2.09
C TYR A 226 -3.73 -1.88 1.30
N ILE A 227 -3.33 -2.11 0.05
CA ILE A 227 -3.81 -3.24 -0.76
C ILE A 227 -3.50 -4.58 -0.08
N ASP A 228 -2.29 -4.74 0.46
CA ASP A 228 -1.92 -5.93 1.23
C ASP A 228 -2.75 -6.06 2.51
N SER A 229 -3.08 -4.96 3.19
CA SER A 229 -3.97 -5.00 4.36
C SER A 229 -5.38 -5.49 3.99
N MET A 230 -5.93 -5.06 2.86
CA MET A 230 -7.25 -5.53 2.38
C MET A 230 -7.20 -7.02 2.04
N TRP A 231 -6.11 -7.50 1.43
CA TRP A 231 -5.94 -8.92 1.16
C TRP A 231 -5.78 -9.74 2.44
N GLU A 232 -5.02 -9.25 3.43
CA GLU A 232 -4.87 -9.94 4.71
C GLU A 232 -6.20 -10.00 5.48
N ASP A 233 -6.99 -8.92 5.49
CA ASP A 233 -8.34 -8.91 6.06
C ASP A 233 -9.23 -9.97 5.39
N TRP A 234 -9.16 -10.09 4.06
CA TRP A 234 -9.87 -11.13 3.31
C TRP A 234 -9.41 -12.53 3.71
N ARG A 235 -8.09 -12.77 3.77
CA ARG A 235 -7.50 -14.06 4.19
C ARG A 235 -7.96 -14.45 5.59
N ILE A 236 -8.02 -13.47 6.51
CA ILE A 236 -8.49 -13.68 7.88
C ILE A 236 -9.96 -14.07 7.91
N ALA A 237 -10.80 -13.35 7.14
CA ALA A 237 -12.24 -13.56 7.12
C ALA A 237 -12.70 -14.81 6.35
N ARG A 238 -11.96 -15.23 5.31
CA ARG A 238 -12.43 -16.25 4.34
C ARG A 238 -11.65 -17.56 4.35
N GLN A 239 -10.48 -17.60 5.00
CA GLN A 239 -9.63 -18.78 4.98
C GLN A 239 -9.24 -19.21 6.39
N THR A 240 -9.20 -20.53 6.59
CA THR A 240 -8.57 -21.10 7.78
C THR A 240 -7.06 -20.83 7.74
N ARG A 241 -6.42 -20.87 8.91
CA ARG A 241 -4.97 -20.69 9.02
C ARG A 241 -4.19 -21.71 8.16
N ASN A 242 -4.69 -22.95 8.02
CA ASN A 242 -4.07 -24.00 7.21
C ASN A 242 -4.27 -23.80 5.70
N THR A 243 -5.40 -23.21 5.29
CA THR A 243 -5.71 -22.97 3.87
C THR A 243 -4.92 -21.79 3.30
N ARG A 244 -4.73 -20.74 4.08
CA ARG A 244 -4.03 -19.49 3.68
C ARG A 244 -2.70 -19.68 2.93
N PRO A 245 -1.73 -20.49 3.43
CA PRO A 245 -0.43 -20.64 2.78
C PRO A 245 -0.45 -21.46 1.49
N VAL A 246 -1.52 -22.25 1.24
CA VAL A 246 -1.59 -23.17 0.09
C VAL A 246 -2.67 -22.80 -0.93
N ALA A 247 -3.52 -21.83 -0.62
CA ALA A 247 -4.57 -21.37 -1.51
C ALA A 247 -4.01 -20.41 -2.57
N TYR A 248 -4.06 -20.85 -3.83
CA TYR A 248 -3.60 -20.09 -4.99
C TYR A 248 -4.45 -20.49 -6.22
N PRO A 249 -4.75 -19.59 -7.17
CA PRO A 249 -5.47 -19.97 -8.39
C PRO A 249 -4.73 -21.06 -9.18
N THR A 250 -5.46 -22.01 -9.77
CA THR A 250 -4.82 -23.10 -10.53
C THR A 250 -3.95 -22.57 -11.67
N ASN A 251 -2.74 -23.09 -11.79
CA ASN A 251 -1.82 -22.76 -12.88
C ASN A 251 -2.48 -23.10 -14.23
N ASN A 252 -2.78 -22.08 -15.03
CA ASN A 252 -3.43 -22.24 -16.31
C ASN A 252 -2.82 -21.28 -17.35
N PRO A 253 -2.07 -21.79 -18.36
CA PRO A 253 -1.42 -20.95 -19.37
C PRO A 253 -2.40 -20.23 -20.30
N ALA A 254 -3.68 -20.63 -20.33
CA ALA A 254 -4.73 -19.88 -21.01
C ALA A 254 -5.17 -18.65 -20.21
N CYS A 255 -4.93 -18.59 -18.90
CA CYS A 255 -5.43 -17.54 -18.01
C CYS A 255 -4.37 -16.53 -17.55
N SER A 256 -3.09 -16.91 -17.53
CA SER A 256 -1.98 -16.02 -17.21
C SER A 256 -0.66 -16.53 -17.81
N SER A 257 0.37 -15.67 -17.81
CA SER A 257 1.72 -16.10 -18.17
C SER A 257 2.27 -17.10 -17.13
N VAL A 258 3.23 -17.94 -17.54
CA VAL A 258 3.92 -18.89 -16.64
C VAL A 258 4.63 -18.21 -15.46
N ALA A 259 4.91 -16.90 -15.57
CA ALA A 259 5.49 -16.13 -14.48
C ALA A 259 4.55 -16.03 -13.27
N HIS A 260 3.22 -16.17 -13.46
CA HIS A 260 2.23 -16.14 -12.37
C HIS A 260 1.89 -17.51 -11.81
N PHE A 261 2.54 -18.58 -12.24
CA PHE A 261 2.25 -19.90 -11.66
C PHE A 261 2.71 -19.95 -10.21
N SER A 262 1.95 -20.64 -9.36
CA SER A 262 2.24 -20.78 -7.93
C SER A 262 3.66 -21.26 -7.65
N THR A 263 4.14 -22.19 -8.47
CA THR A 263 5.46 -22.84 -8.36
C THR A 263 6.56 -22.12 -9.14
N SER A 264 6.23 -21.07 -9.90
CA SER A 264 7.25 -20.30 -10.62
C SER A 264 8.02 -19.41 -9.65
N PRO A 265 9.32 -19.14 -9.92
CA PRO A 265 10.11 -18.22 -9.12
C PRO A 265 9.44 -16.84 -9.06
N MET A 266 9.35 -16.28 -7.86
CA MET A 266 8.89 -14.91 -7.63
C MET A 266 10.03 -13.95 -8.01
N SER A 267 10.28 -13.76 -9.30
CA SER A 267 11.40 -12.95 -9.77
C SER A 267 11.27 -11.46 -9.36
N PRO A 268 12.34 -10.80 -8.87
CA PRO A 268 13.73 -11.29 -8.74
C PRO A 268 14.07 -11.88 -7.35
N PHE A 269 13.08 -12.24 -6.54
CA PHE A 269 13.21 -12.62 -5.13
C PHE A 269 13.54 -14.12 -4.92
N ALA A 270 14.36 -14.71 -5.79
CA ALA A 270 14.84 -16.07 -5.61
C ALA A 270 15.45 -16.28 -4.21
N PRO A 271 15.28 -17.45 -3.58
CA PRO A 271 14.68 -18.68 -4.11
C PRO A 271 13.15 -18.77 -3.97
N LEU A 272 12.45 -17.70 -3.60
CA LEU A 272 11.00 -17.74 -3.38
C LEU A 272 10.23 -18.10 -4.66
N GLN A 273 9.16 -18.87 -4.50
CA GLN A 273 8.11 -19.08 -5.50
C GLN A 273 6.94 -18.14 -5.21
N ASN A 274 6.06 -17.90 -6.20
CA ASN A 274 4.93 -16.99 -6.00
C ASN A 274 4.01 -17.41 -4.85
N ILE A 275 3.83 -18.72 -4.62
CA ILE A 275 3.01 -19.23 -3.52
C ILE A 275 3.62 -18.93 -2.13
N ASP A 276 4.94 -18.72 -2.03
CA ASP A 276 5.57 -18.41 -0.75
C ASP A 276 5.11 -17.05 -0.20
N GLY A 277 4.72 -16.12 -1.08
CA GLY A 277 4.08 -14.86 -0.68
C GLY A 277 2.71 -15.06 0.01
N CYS A 278 2.11 -16.25 -0.07
CA CYS A 278 0.92 -16.61 0.69
C CYS A 278 1.24 -17.10 2.11
N SER A 279 2.50 -17.24 2.53
CA SER A 279 2.81 -17.74 3.88
C SER A 279 2.18 -16.88 5.00
N ASN A 280 1.78 -17.54 6.10
CA ASN A 280 1.39 -16.83 7.32
C ASN A 280 2.61 -16.22 8.05
N ASP A 281 3.83 -16.66 7.73
CA ASP A 281 5.05 -16.19 8.40
C ASP A 281 5.27 -14.68 8.25
N TYR A 282 4.76 -14.08 7.17
CA TYR A 282 4.77 -12.62 6.99
C TYR A 282 4.06 -11.92 8.16
N THR A 283 2.85 -12.36 8.52
CA THR A 283 2.03 -11.71 9.56
C THR A 283 2.24 -12.28 10.95
N ASP A 284 2.73 -13.51 11.06
CA ASP A 284 3.14 -14.11 12.32
C ASP A 284 4.44 -13.47 12.84
N ASN A 285 5.47 -13.37 11.98
CA ASN A 285 6.84 -13.10 12.39
C ASN A 285 7.37 -11.72 11.95
N LEU A 286 6.93 -11.18 10.81
CA LEU A 286 7.61 -10.03 10.19
C LEU A 286 6.89 -8.69 10.40
N TYR A 287 5.55 -8.67 10.32
CA TYR A 287 4.75 -7.49 10.58
C TYR A 287 3.33 -7.84 11.01
N SER A 288 2.56 -6.86 11.46
CA SER A 288 1.10 -6.94 11.59
C SER A 288 0.49 -5.58 11.23
N TYR A 289 -0.78 -5.56 10.89
CA TYR A 289 -1.54 -4.31 10.77
C TYR A 289 -2.08 -3.88 12.14
N ASP A 290 -2.03 -2.57 12.46
CA ASP A 290 -2.66 -2.04 13.67
C ASP A 290 -4.17 -2.30 13.59
N THR A 291 -4.71 -2.99 14.59
CA THR A 291 -6.13 -3.35 14.66
C THR A 291 -7.02 -2.13 14.90
N ARG A 292 -6.44 -1.01 15.34
CA ARG A 292 -7.15 0.28 15.47
C ARG A 292 -7.20 1.00 14.13
N ARG A 293 -8.02 0.48 13.22
CA ARG A 293 -8.41 1.24 12.01
C ARG A 293 -9.18 2.49 12.44
N PRO A 294 -9.03 3.65 11.75
CA PRO A 294 -9.85 4.83 12.02
C PRO A 294 -11.33 4.50 12.08
N SER A 295 -11.99 4.89 13.17
CA SER A 295 -13.43 4.71 13.36
C SER A 295 -14.01 5.85 14.21
N CYS A 296 -15.27 6.18 13.99
CA CYS A 296 -15.99 7.18 14.79
C CYS A 296 -16.08 6.81 16.28
N ALA A 297 -15.87 5.55 16.64
CA ALA A 297 -15.77 5.10 18.03
C ALA A 297 -14.54 5.69 18.75
N LEU A 298 -13.54 6.18 18.01
CA LEU A 298 -12.37 6.88 18.55
C LEU A 298 -12.60 8.40 18.72
N GLY A 299 -13.86 8.85 18.63
CA GLY A 299 -14.27 10.24 18.78
C GLY A 299 -14.40 11.00 17.46
N GLU A 300 -14.72 12.29 17.54
CA GLU A 300 -15.04 13.15 16.37
C GLU A 300 -13.87 13.29 15.39
N ASN A 301 -12.63 13.08 15.83
CA ASN A 301 -11.44 13.09 14.98
C ASN A 301 -11.02 11.68 14.51
N CYS A 302 -11.81 10.63 14.74
CA CYS A 302 -11.46 9.25 14.37
C CYS A 302 -10.09 8.77 14.89
N GLY A 303 -9.62 9.35 16.00
CA GLY A 303 -8.30 9.08 16.59
C GLY A 303 -7.11 9.78 15.91
N SER A 304 -7.33 10.71 14.97
CA SER A 304 -6.25 11.46 14.30
C SER A 304 -6.64 12.91 14.02
N LYS A 305 -5.69 13.85 14.21
CA LYS A 305 -5.90 15.26 13.86
C LYS A 305 -6.21 15.51 12.38
N PHE A 306 -5.92 14.56 11.50
CA PHE A 306 -6.16 14.64 10.04
C PHE A 306 -7.46 13.98 9.58
N LEU A 307 -8.23 13.38 10.49
CA LEU A 307 -9.46 12.67 10.17
C LEU A 307 -10.63 13.29 10.93
N PHE A 308 -11.84 13.08 10.45
CA PHE A 308 -13.06 13.44 11.14
C PHE A 308 -14.12 12.35 10.98
N CYS A 309 -15.08 12.31 11.89
CA CYS A 309 -16.25 11.45 11.80
C CYS A 309 -17.34 12.13 10.96
N ASP A 310 -17.52 11.70 9.71
CA ASP A 310 -18.62 12.19 8.87
C ASP A 310 -19.94 11.54 9.33
N ARG A 311 -20.90 12.40 9.68
CA ARG A 311 -22.27 12.06 10.05
C ARG A 311 -23.31 12.65 9.09
N SER A 312 -22.87 13.26 7.98
CA SER A 312 -23.73 14.00 7.06
C SER A 312 -24.29 13.15 5.91
N HIS A 313 -23.67 12.01 5.59
CA HIS A 313 -24.05 11.15 4.45
C HIS A 313 -24.39 9.71 4.86
N GLY A 314 -25.30 9.55 5.82
CA GLY A 314 -25.80 8.24 6.27
C GLY A 314 -25.10 7.72 7.51
N ALA A 315 -24.71 6.44 7.50
CA ALA A 315 -24.06 5.82 8.65
C ALA A 315 -22.72 6.52 8.95
N ALA A 316 -22.48 6.79 10.24
CA ALA A 316 -21.28 7.49 10.68
C ALA A 316 -20.02 6.73 10.26
N HIS A 317 -19.11 7.41 9.58
CA HIS A 317 -17.87 6.83 9.09
C HIS A 317 -16.73 7.84 9.11
N CYS A 318 -15.50 7.36 9.11
CA CYS A 318 -14.34 8.25 9.10
C CYS A 318 -14.02 8.72 7.68
N ALA A 319 -13.68 10.00 7.58
CA ALA A 319 -13.20 10.62 6.36
C ALA A 319 -11.89 11.39 6.63
N ALA A 320 -11.10 11.58 5.57
CA ALA A 320 -9.96 12.49 5.62
C ALA A 320 -10.46 13.93 5.82
N LYS A 321 -9.78 14.76 6.63
CA LYS A 321 -10.06 16.20 6.62
C LYS A 321 -9.62 16.82 5.31
N ILE A 322 -10.25 17.93 4.95
CA ILE A 322 -9.81 18.77 3.83
C ILE A 322 -8.72 19.75 4.27
N ARG A 323 -7.85 20.16 3.33
CA ARG A 323 -6.83 21.18 3.56
C ARG A 323 -7.45 22.58 3.74
N LEU A 324 -6.79 23.43 4.52
CA LEU A 324 -7.23 24.80 4.77
C LEU A 324 -7.32 25.62 3.48
N GLY A 325 -8.28 26.55 3.43
CA GLY A 325 -8.46 27.49 2.31
C GLY A 325 -9.25 26.94 1.12
N ILE A 326 -9.86 25.76 1.26
CA ILE A 326 -10.65 25.09 0.22
C ILE A 326 -12.14 25.09 0.59
N PRO A 327 -13.07 25.12 -0.38
CA PRO A 327 -14.50 25.07 -0.09
C PRO A 327 -14.89 23.84 0.74
N CYS A 328 -15.60 24.08 1.85
CA CYS A 328 -16.20 23.05 2.71
C CYS A 328 -17.68 22.77 2.38
N ALA A 329 -18.16 23.24 1.23
CA ALA A 329 -19.53 22.99 0.80
C ALA A 329 -19.79 21.48 0.66
N GLY A 330 -20.89 21.00 1.22
CA GLY A 330 -21.22 19.57 1.30
C GLY A 330 -20.90 18.91 2.64
N TYR A 331 -20.21 19.59 3.56
CA TYR A 331 -19.91 19.05 4.90
C TYR A 331 -20.66 19.86 5.97
N VAL A 332 -21.72 19.29 6.53
CA VAL A 332 -22.59 19.99 7.50
C VAL A 332 -22.27 19.61 8.95
N ARG A 333 -21.46 18.55 9.16
CA ARG A 333 -21.07 17.99 10.47
C ARG A 333 -19.73 17.24 10.39
N GLY A 334 -18.67 17.94 10.01
CA GLY A 334 -17.31 17.40 9.89
C GLY A 334 -16.24 18.41 10.28
#